data_AF-A0A1Y1R4X7-F1
#
_entry.id   AF-A0A1Y1R4X7-F1
#
_cell.length_a   1.000
_cell.length_b   1.000
_cell.length_c   1.000
_cell.angle_alpha   90.00
_cell.angle_beta   90.00
_cell.angle_gamma   90.00
#
_symmetry.space_group_name_H-M   'P 1'
#
loop_
_entity.id
_entity.type
_entity.pdbx_description
1 polymer ?
#
loop_
_entity_poly.entity_id
_entity_poly.type
_entity_poly.pdbx_seq_one_letter_code
_entity_poly.pdbx_strand_id
1 'polypeptide(L)'
;MGVILEFPHPDKAREDDVVDSFIRKVGEKIGLSEEEIAAVTSSYRSVHPSLTEKFESPMEIPADVNLDERQIGIINEALKEHMSDLFAFSASIIIGLLAREQVNNRLS
;
A
#
# COMPACT_ATOMS: atom_id res chain seq x y z
N MET A 1 6.32 -10.02 30.23
CA MET A 1 5.39 -9.76 29.11
C MET A 1 6.23 -9.28 27.94
N GLY A 2 5.96 -9.76 26.73
CA GLY A 2 6.66 -9.32 25.52
C GLY A 2 6.29 -7.89 25.14
N VAL A 3 6.99 -7.36 24.13
CA VAL A 3 6.68 -6.04 23.55
C VAL A 3 5.70 -6.24 22.41
N ILE A 4 4.64 -5.44 22.39
CA ILE A 4 3.68 -5.37 21.27
C ILE A 4 4.12 -4.24 20.36
N LEU A 5 4.39 -4.55 19.10
CA LEU A 5 4.62 -3.54 18.07
C LEU A 5 3.31 -3.29 17.33
N GLU A 6 2.82 -2.05 17.41
CA GLU A 6 1.69 -1.58 16.60
C GLU A 6 2.20 -1.14 15.23
N PHE A 7 1.57 -1.64 14.17
CA PHE A 7 1.90 -1.20 12.82
C PHE A 7 1.38 0.22 12.60
N PRO A 8 2.18 1.11 11.97
CA PRO A 8 1.71 2.44 11.64
C PRO A 8 0.56 2.35 10.65
N HIS A 9 -0.48 3.13 10.89
CA HIS A 9 -1.42 3.48 9.84
C HIS A 9 -0.83 4.65 9.05
N PRO A 10 -0.65 4.54 7.73
CA PRO A 10 -0.43 5.73 6.93
C PRO A 10 -1.61 6.69 7.15
N ASP A 11 -1.31 7.98 7.20
CA ASP A 11 -2.35 9.00 7.20
C ASP A 11 -3.19 8.81 5.93
N LYS A 12 -4.44 8.34 6.08
CA LYS A 12 -5.32 7.96 4.97
C LYS A 12 -5.44 9.05 3.91
N ALA A 13 -5.44 10.32 4.32
CA ALA A 13 -5.51 11.45 3.40
C ALA A 13 -4.24 11.55 2.53
N ARG A 14 -3.06 11.31 3.12
CA ARG A 14 -1.78 11.34 2.40
C ARG A 14 -1.62 10.12 1.49
N GLU A 15 -2.16 8.98 1.89
CA GLU A 15 -2.17 7.76 1.09
C GLU A 15 -3.04 7.92 -0.18
N ASP A 16 -4.24 8.48 -0.03
CA ASP A 16 -5.14 8.75 -1.17
C ASP A 16 -4.50 9.67 -2.21
N ASP A 17 -3.86 10.77 -1.79
CA ASP A 17 -3.19 11.72 -2.69
C ASP A 17 -2.02 11.08 -3.47
N VAL A 18 -1.25 10.21 -2.82
CA VAL A 18 -0.11 9.51 -3.43
C VAL A 18 -0.59 8.46 -4.43
N VAL A 19 -1.61 7.68 -4.05
CA VAL A 19 -2.25 6.68 -4.92
C VAL A 19 -2.84 7.35 -6.15
N ASP A 20 -3.63 8.41 -5.98
CA ASP A 20 -4.27 9.12 -7.10
C ASP A 20 -3.22 9.69 -8.06
N SER A 21 -2.14 10.29 -7.52
CA SER A 21 -1.02 10.79 -8.34
C SER A 21 -0.35 9.67 -9.12
N PHE A 22 -0.17 8.50 -8.53
CA PHE A 22 0.49 7.38 -9.15
C PHE A 22 -0.37 6.73 -10.24
N ILE A 23 -1.65 6.47 -9.96
CA ILE A 23 -2.61 5.95 -10.94
C ILE A 23 -2.69 6.88 -12.15
N ARG A 24 -2.79 8.19 -11.92
CA ARG A 24 -2.80 9.20 -12.98
C ARG A 24 -1.53 9.15 -13.83
N LYS A 25 -0.34 9.16 -13.23
CA LYS A 25 0.95 9.07 -13.95
C LYS A 25 1.05 7.80 -14.80
N VAL A 26 0.65 6.66 -14.26
CA VAL A 26 0.69 5.38 -14.98
C VAL A 26 -0.34 5.37 -16.11
N GLY A 27 -1.56 5.82 -15.84
CA GLY A 27 -2.64 5.90 -16.82
C GLY A 27 -2.30 6.81 -18.00
N GLU A 28 -1.81 8.02 -17.72
CA GLU A 28 -1.33 8.96 -18.75
C GLU A 28 -0.21 8.34 -19.61
N LYS A 29 0.76 7.67 -18.96
CA LYS A 29 1.89 7.03 -19.65
C LYS A 29 1.47 5.94 -20.63
N ILE A 30 0.37 5.23 -20.35
CA ILE A 30 -0.15 4.17 -21.23
C ILE A 30 -1.32 4.64 -22.11
N GLY A 31 -1.66 5.94 -22.09
CA GLY A 31 -2.68 6.53 -22.94
C GLY A 31 -4.13 6.26 -22.50
N LEU A 32 -4.37 6.11 -21.20
CA LEU A 32 -5.73 6.11 -20.65
C LEU A 32 -6.35 7.51 -20.72
N SER A 33 -7.67 7.56 -20.89
CA SER A 33 -8.46 8.79 -20.74
C SER A 33 -8.67 9.11 -19.27
N GLU A 34 -9.09 10.35 -18.97
CA GLU A 34 -9.44 10.74 -17.59
C GLU A 34 -10.56 9.86 -17.00
N GLU A 35 -11.52 9.42 -17.83
CA GLU A 35 -12.62 8.54 -17.39
C GLU A 35 -12.11 7.15 -16.99
N GLU A 36 -11.16 6.60 -17.72
CA GLU A 36 -10.57 5.30 -17.40
C GLU A 36 -9.61 5.38 -16.22
N ILE A 37 -8.86 6.49 -16.09
CA ILE A 37 -8.06 6.77 -14.89
C ILE A 37 -8.97 6.79 -13.68
N ALA A 38 -10.12 7.48 -13.75
CA ALA A 38 -11.11 7.49 -12.68
C ALA A 38 -11.68 6.08 -12.39
N ALA A 39 -11.92 5.26 -13.41
CA ALA A 39 -12.37 3.89 -13.25
C ALA A 39 -11.31 2.99 -12.56
N VAL A 40 -10.03 3.13 -12.93
CA VAL A 40 -8.92 2.44 -12.28
C VAL A 40 -8.78 2.89 -10.82
N THR A 41 -8.86 4.19 -10.55
CA THR A 41 -8.84 4.74 -9.19
C THR A 41 -9.98 4.18 -8.33
N SER A 42 -11.21 4.18 -8.86
CA SER A 42 -12.36 3.62 -8.15
C SER A 42 -12.19 2.12 -7.86
N SER A 43 -11.72 1.36 -8.86
CA SER A 43 -11.46 -0.08 -8.71
C SER A 43 -10.39 -0.35 -7.65
N TYR A 44 -9.28 0.38 -7.70
CA TYR A 44 -8.21 0.28 -6.71
C TYR A 44 -8.70 0.59 -5.29
N ARG A 45 -9.47 1.66 -5.10
CA ARG A 45 -10.03 2.04 -3.78
C ARG A 45 -10.95 0.97 -3.19
N SER A 46 -11.63 0.19 -4.01
CA SER A 46 -12.48 -0.90 -3.53
C SER A 46 -11.70 -2.10 -2.98
N VAL A 47 -10.49 -2.36 -3.50
CA VAL A 47 -9.63 -3.47 -3.07
C VAL A 47 -8.59 -3.04 -2.03
N HIS A 48 -8.29 -1.74 -1.94
CA HIS A 48 -7.30 -1.17 -1.03
C HIS A 48 -7.47 -1.56 0.45
N PRO A 49 -8.68 -1.50 1.04
CA PRO A 49 -8.85 -1.88 2.45
C PRO A 49 -8.51 -3.36 2.71
N SER A 50 -8.83 -4.25 1.77
CA SER A 50 -8.51 -5.68 1.89
C SER A 50 -7.02 -5.98 1.76
N LEU A 51 -6.24 -5.07 1.17
CA LEU A 51 -4.77 -5.15 1.16
C LEU A 51 -4.18 -4.71 2.50
N THR A 52 -4.82 -3.78 3.22
CA THR A 52 -4.30 -3.22 4.47
C THR A 52 -4.80 -3.93 5.73
N GLU A 53 -5.98 -4.57 5.71
CA GLU A 53 -6.60 -5.25 6.86
C GLU A 53 -5.73 -6.39 7.45
N LYS A 54 -4.95 -7.11 6.62
CA LYS A 54 -4.05 -8.18 7.09
C LYS A 54 -2.82 -7.69 7.86
N PHE A 55 -2.52 -6.39 7.78
CA PHE A 55 -1.32 -5.79 8.36
C PHE A 55 -1.58 -5.15 9.73
N GLU A 56 -2.82 -5.20 10.23
CA GLU A 56 -3.21 -4.66 11.53
C GLU A 56 -2.97 -5.64 12.70
N SER A 57 -2.43 -6.83 12.44
CA SER A 57 -2.16 -7.80 13.50
C SER A 57 -0.89 -7.42 14.28
N PRO A 58 -0.97 -7.17 15.60
CA PRO A 58 0.20 -6.84 16.40
C PRO A 58 1.24 -7.97 16.34
N MET A 59 2.52 -7.61 16.15
CA MET A 59 3.61 -8.55 16.28
C MET A 59 4.04 -8.61 17.74
N GLU A 60 3.95 -9.79 18.35
CA GLU A 60 4.50 -10.04 19.69
C GLU A 60 5.99 -10.40 19.58
N ILE A 61 6.85 -9.61 20.24
CA ILE A 61 8.26 -9.97 20.41
C ILE A 61 8.42 -10.77 21.71
N PRO A 62 8.99 -11.99 21.65
CA PRO A 62 9.27 -12.79 22.82
C PRO A 62 10.16 -12.06 23.84
N ALA A 63 9.86 -12.23 25.14
CA ALA A 63 10.54 -11.49 26.21
C ALA A 63 12.02 -11.88 26.39
N ASP A 64 12.41 -13.07 25.93
CA ASP A 64 13.79 -13.59 25.94
C ASP A 64 14.72 -12.89 24.94
N VAL A 65 14.17 -12.10 24.00
CA VAL A 65 14.95 -11.29 23.06
C VAL A 65 15.61 -10.08 23.77
N ASN A 66 15.12 -9.67 24.95
CA ASN A 66 15.70 -8.61 25.79
C ASN A 66 16.08 -7.33 25.03
N LEU A 67 15.17 -6.83 24.18
CA LEU A 67 15.38 -5.59 23.43
C LEU A 67 15.25 -4.36 24.33
N ASP A 68 16.14 -3.39 24.16
CA ASP A 68 16.01 -2.07 24.77
C ASP A 68 15.08 -1.14 23.96
N GLU A 69 14.65 -0.02 24.54
CA GLU A 69 13.74 0.95 23.91
C GLU A 69 14.29 1.51 22.59
N ARG A 70 15.62 1.66 22.47
CA ARG A 70 16.26 2.17 21.25
C ARG A 70 16.18 1.13 20.14
N GLN A 71 16.43 -0.14 20.45
CA GLN A 71 16.32 -1.25 19.52
C GLN A 71 14.87 -1.45 19.06
N ILE A 72 13.91 -1.34 19.98
CA ILE A 72 12.48 -1.35 19.66
C ILE A 72 12.13 -0.21 18.70
N GLY A 73 12.65 1.00 18.93
CA GLY A 73 12.46 2.14 18.03
C GLY A 73 13.02 1.90 16.62
N ILE A 74 14.23 1.33 16.50
CA ILE A 74 14.85 1.01 15.21
C ILE A 74 14.04 -0.06 14.46
N ILE A 75 13.63 -1.12 15.16
CA ILE A 75 12.83 -2.21 14.58
C ILE A 75 11.49 -1.67 14.12
N ASN A 76 10.84 -0.83 14.92
CA ASN A 76 9.59 -0.18 14.54
C ASN A 76 9.76 0.60 13.24
N GLU A 77 10.71 1.53 13.15
CA GLU A 77 10.93 2.34 11.94
C GLU A 77 11.28 1.48 10.72
N ALA A 78 12.13 0.46 10.87
CA ALA A 78 12.47 -0.46 9.79
C ALA A 78 11.25 -1.29 9.33
N LEU A 79 10.38 -1.71 10.25
CA LEU A 79 9.12 -2.37 9.93
C LEU A 79 8.18 -1.41 9.19
N LYS A 80 8.08 -0.13 9.61
CA LYS A 80 7.28 0.88 8.90
C LYS A 80 7.73 1.03 7.45
N GLU A 81 9.03 1.18 7.23
CA GLU A 81 9.63 1.37 5.91
C GLU A 81 9.43 0.14 5.02
N HIS A 82 9.75 -1.06 5.52
CA HIS A 82 9.61 -2.30 4.75
C HIS A 82 8.16 -2.59 4.36
N MET A 83 7.21 -2.33 5.27
CA MET A 83 5.79 -2.50 5.02
C MET A 83 5.29 -1.49 3.98
N SER A 84 5.74 -0.24 4.05
CA SER A 84 5.46 0.79 3.06
C SER A 84 5.95 0.37 1.66
N ASP A 85 7.12 -0.24 1.56
CA ASP A 85 7.68 -0.73 0.28
C ASP A 85 6.87 -1.90 -0.29
N LEU A 86 6.52 -2.89 0.53
CA LEU A 86 5.67 -4.02 0.12
C LEU A 86 4.29 -3.56 -0.33
N PHE A 87 3.74 -2.56 0.35
CA PHE A 87 2.48 -1.95 -0.01
C PHE A 87 2.56 -1.23 -1.36
N ALA A 88 3.56 -0.38 -1.54
CA ALA A 88 3.80 0.34 -2.78
C ALA A 88 4.02 -0.61 -3.98
N PHE A 89 4.73 -1.73 -3.75
CA PHE A 89 4.95 -2.75 -4.77
C PHE A 89 3.63 -3.46 -5.16
N SER A 90 2.85 -3.88 -4.18
CA SER A 90 1.56 -4.56 -4.39
C SER A 90 0.55 -3.65 -5.11
N ALA A 91 0.49 -2.38 -4.68
CA ALA A 91 -0.31 -1.35 -5.30
C ALA A 91 0.08 -1.15 -6.78
N SER A 92 1.38 -1.07 -7.06
CA SER A 92 1.90 -0.90 -8.43
C SER A 92 1.49 -2.04 -9.35
N ILE A 93 1.48 -3.29 -8.87
CA ILE A 93 1.04 -4.46 -9.65
C ILE A 93 -0.45 -4.36 -9.95
N ILE A 94 -1.29 -4.08 -8.96
CA ILE A 94 -2.74 -4.00 -9.11
C ILE A 94 -3.12 -2.88 -10.07
N ILE A 95 -2.52 -1.70 -9.90
CA ILE A 95 -2.72 -0.55 -10.78
C ILE A 95 -2.30 -0.91 -12.22
N GLY A 96 -1.16 -1.58 -12.40
CA GLY A 96 -0.72 -2.04 -13.71
C GLY A 96 -1.66 -3.06 -14.36
N LEU A 97 -2.22 -3.99 -13.59
CA LEU A 97 -3.19 -4.98 -14.07
C LEU A 97 -4.51 -4.33 -14.49
N LEU A 98 -5.07 -3.45 -13.64
CA LEU A 98 -6.30 -2.71 -13.92
C LEU A 98 -6.14 -1.82 -15.16
N ALA A 99 -5.02 -1.13 -15.26
CA ALA A 99 -4.73 -0.25 -16.39
C ALA A 99 -4.58 -1.06 -17.70
N ARG A 100 -3.98 -2.25 -17.65
CA ARG A 100 -3.89 -3.17 -18.80
C ARG A 100 -5.25 -3.71 -19.21
N GLU A 101 -6.12 -4.03 -18.26
CA GLU A 101 -7.48 -4.49 -18.54
C GLU A 101 -8.27 -3.44 -19.34
N GLN A 102 -8.18 -2.16 -18.95
CA GLN A 102 -8.80 -1.07 -19.70
C GLN A 102 -8.29 -0.99 -21.15
N VAL A 103 -6.98 -1.11 -21.35
CA VAL A 103 -6.39 -1.11 -22.70
C VAL A 103 -6.89 -2.30 -23.53
N ASN A 104 -7.00 -3.49 -22.95
CA ASN A 104 -7.49 -4.67 -23.66
C ASN A 104 -8.97 -4.55 -24.02
N ASN A 105 -9.79 -3.97 -23.14
CA ASN A 105 -11.22 -3.75 -23.41
C ASN A 105 -11.47 -2.80 -24.59
N ARG A 106 -10.53 -1.91 -24.92
CA ARG A 106 -10.59 -1.06 -26.13
C ARG A 106 -10.35 -1.82 -27.44
N LEU A 107 -9.65 -2.96 -27.36
CA LEU A 107 -9.21 -3.74 -28.52
C LEU A 107 -10.13 -4.94 -28.83
N SER A 108 -11.15 -5.15 -27.97
CA SER A 108 -12.12 -6.24 -28.03
C SER A 108 -13.41 -5.80 -28.72
#